data_AF-A0A2V9MKG7-F1
#
_entry.id   AF-A0A2V9MKG7-F1
#
_cell.length_a   1.000
_cell.length_b   1.000
_cell.length_c   1.000
_cell.angle_alpha   90.00
_cell.angle_beta   90.00
_cell.angle_gamma   90.00
#
_symmetry.space_group_name_H-M   'P 1'
#
loop_
_entity.id
_entity.type
_entity.pdbx_description
1 polymer ?
#
loop_
_entity_poly.entity_id
_entity_poly.type
_entity_poly.pdbx_seq_one_letter_code
_entity_poly.pdbx_strand_id
1 'polypeptide(L)'
;EEREKVVRYGQMKLNELVVKAKQGEAGGALSGRLDDGHDWRASIEPYDSGENSDRTPAYIVAKIRLAVTWSGISRQNEYTLETLTWVPNVQLLHQ
;
A
#
# COMPACT_ATOMS: atom_id res chain seq x y z
N GLU A 1 -11.68 -4.58 21.29
CA GLU A 1 -12.57 -4.55 20.10
C GLU A 1 -12.01 -3.67 19.00
N GLU A 2 -11.86 -2.35 19.20
CA GLU A 2 -11.38 -1.42 18.16
C GLU A 2 -10.01 -1.76 17.58
N ARG A 3 -9.02 -2.09 18.42
CA ARG A 3 -7.68 -2.49 17.95
C ARG A 3 -7.74 -3.69 17.00
N GLU A 4 -8.56 -4.68 17.30
CA GLU A 4 -8.70 -5.89 16.46
C GLU A 4 -9.44 -5.59 15.16
N LYS A 5 -10.42 -4.68 15.20
CA LYS A 5 -11.13 -4.17 14.02
C LYS A 5 -10.17 -3.43 13.07
N VAL A 6 -9.37 -2.50 13.59
CA VAL A 6 -8.38 -1.74 12.83
C VAL A 6 -7.31 -2.66 12.22
N VAL A 7 -6.84 -3.66 12.96
CA VAL A 7 -5.89 -4.66 12.43
C VAL A 7 -6.52 -5.44 11.26
N ARG A 8 -7.79 -5.87 11.39
CA ARG A 8 -8.50 -6.54 10.29
C ARG A 8 -8.65 -5.64 9.07
N TYR A 9 -9.03 -4.38 9.26
CA TYR A 9 -9.11 -3.41 8.16
C TYR A 9 -7.77 -3.17 7.50
N GLY A 10 -6.71 -3.00 8.29
CA GLY A 10 -5.35 -2.87 7.80
C GLY A 10 -4.96 -4.06 6.92
N GLN A 11 -5.12 -5.29 7.42
CA GLN A 11 -4.74 -6.49 6.67
C GLN A 11 -5.57 -6.67 5.40
N MET A 12 -6.89 -6.47 5.48
CA MET A 12 -7.79 -6.59 4.32
C MET A 12 -7.42 -5.57 3.24
N LYS A 13 -7.25 -4.30 3.61
CA LYS A 13 -6.91 -3.23 2.66
C LYS A 13 -5.50 -3.41 2.09
N LEU A 14 -4.54 -3.86 2.90
CA LEU A 14 -3.19 -4.17 2.44
C LEU A 14 -3.20 -5.28 1.38
N ASN A 15 -3.98 -6.35 1.60
CA ASN A 15 -4.13 -7.42 0.63
C ASN A 15 -4.72 -6.92 -0.70
N GLU A 16 -5.75 -6.07 -0.65
CA GLU A 16 -6.34 -5.43 -1.84
C GLU A 16 -5.30 -4.60 -2.61
N LEU A 17 -4.53 -3.77 -1.89
CA LEU A 17 -3.49 -2.93 -2.49
C LEU A 17 -2.39 -3.76 -3.14
N VAL A 18 -1.97 -4.86 -2.52
CA VAL A 18 -0.98 -5.79 -3.09
C VAL A 18 -1.49 -6.40 -4.39
N VAL A 19 -2.76 -6.81 -4.46
CA VAL A 19 -3.36 -7.38 -5.67
C VAL A 19 -3.38 -6.34 -6.81
N LYS A 20 -3.87 -5.13 -6.53
CA LYS A 20 -3.90 -4.03 -7.51
C LYS A 20 -2.51 -3.65 -8.00
N ALA A 21 -1.54 -3.57 -7.08
CA ALA A 21 -0.15 -3.25 -7.41
C ALA A 21 0.46 -4.32 -8.36
N LYS A 22 0.23 -5.61 -8.08
CA LYS A 22 0.67 -6.73 -8.93
C LYS A 22 0.06 -6.69 -10.33
N GLN A 23 -1.16 -6.18 -10.46
CA GLN A 23 -1.85 -6.01 -11.74
C GLN A 23 -1.41 -4.74 -12.49
N GLY A 24 -0.58 -3.89 -11.88
CA GLY A 24 -0.20 -2.59 -12.44
C GLY A 24 -1.32 -1.54 -12.37
N GLU A 25 -2.36 -1.79 -11.58
CA GLU A 25 -3.56 -0.94 -11.48
C GLU A 25 -3.43 0.16 -10.42
N ALA A 26 -2.36 0.13 -9.62
CA ALA A 26 -2.17 1.05 -8.50
C ALA A 26 -0.71 1.50 -8.36
N GLY A 27 -0.52 2.81 -8.28
CA GLY A 27 0.76 3.47 -8.05
C GLY A 27 0.56 4.85 -7.42
N GLY A 28 1.54 5.31 -6.65
CA GLY A 28 1.49 6.62 -5.99
C GLY A 28 0.60 6.64 -4.75
N ALA A 29 0.07 7.84 -4.42
CA ALA A 29 -0.73 8.07 -3.22
C ALA A 29 -2.20 7.69 -3.45
N LEU A 30 -2.76 6.92 -2.51
CA LEU A 30 -4.14 6.42 -2.53
C LEU A 30 -4.81 6.69 -1.18
N SER A 31 -6.12 6.86 -1.18
CA SER A 31 -6.89 7.02 0.05
C SER A 31 -8.34 6.63 -0.14
N GLY A 32 -9.04 6.44 0.98
CA GLY A 32 -10.48 6.23 0.97
C GLY A 32 -11.02 5.96 2.37
N ARG A 33 -12.25 5.47 2.41
CA ARG A 33 -12.96 5.14 3.64
C ARG A 33 -13.20 3.64 3.74
N LEU A 34 -13.12 3.09 4.95
CA LEU A 34 -13.39 1.68 5.26
C LEU A 34 -14.81 1.50 5.81
N ASP A 35 -15.22 2.40 6.72
CA ASP A 35 -16.57 2.46 7.30
C ASP A 35 -16.85 3.88 7.84
N ASP A 36 -17.99 4.03 8.53
CA ASP A 36 -18.36 5.26 9.24
C ASP A 36 -17.49 5.43 10.50
N GLY A 37 -16.23 5.84 10.32
CA GLY A 37 -15.30 6.13 11.42
C GLY A 37 -13.84 5.81 11.12
N HIS A 38 -13.58 5.01 10.07
CA HIS A 38 -12.24 4.61 9.67
C HIS A 38 -11.93 5.05 8.25
N ASP A 39 -10.87 5.84 8.11
CA ASP A 39 -10.28 6.21 6.84
C ASP A 39 -8.95 5.47 6.65
N TRP A 40 -8.51 5.40 5.41
CA TRP A 40 -7.20 4.85 5.07
C TRP A 40 -6.46 5.71 4.05
N ARG A 41 -5.13 5.69 4.16
CA ARG A 41 -4.21 6.32 3.23
C ARG A 41 -3.09 5.34 2.93
N ALA A 42 -2.64 5.27 1.68
CA ALA A 42 -1.52 4.44 1.30
C ALA A 42 -0.61 5.14 0.29
N SER A 43 0.66 4.71 0.26
CA SER A 43 1.56 4.99 -0.86
C SER A 43 2.14 3.69 -1.39
N ILE A 44 2.27 3.63 -2.71
CA ILE A 44 2.92 2.54 -3.45
C ILE A 44 4.08 3.17 -4.23
N GLU A 45 5.29 2.89 -3.77
CA GLU A 45 6.51 3.51 -4.28
C GLU A 45 7.53 2.43 -4.68
N PRO A 46 8.31 2.64 -5.75
CA PRO A 46 9.43 1.77 -6.08
C PRO A 46 10.35 1.60 -4.86
N TYR A 47 10.72 0.36 -4.58
CA TYR A 47 11.69 0.01 -3.55
C TYR A 47 12.96 -0.47 -4.22
N ASP A 48 14.07 0.22 -3.96
CA ASP A 48 15.38 -0.21 -4.42
C ASP A 48 15.84 -1.41 -3.59
N SER A 49 15.88 -2.59 -4.22
CA SER A 49 16.39 -3.83 -3.62
C SER A 49 17.91 -3.87 -3.56
N GLY A 50 18.62 -2.91 -4.19
CA GLY A 50 20.07 -2.93 -4.35
C GLY A 50 20.57 -3.91 -5.41
N GLU A 51 19.66 -4.55 -6.17
CA GLU A 51 20.02 -5.41 -7.29
C GLU A 51 20.38 -4.56 -8.51
N ASN A 52 21.67 -4.52 -8.84
CA ASN A 52 22.17 -3.89 -10.05
C ASN A 52 22.05 -4.87 -11.22
N SER A 53 21.22 -4.52 -12.20
CA SER A 53 21.06 -5.25 -13.46
C SER A 53 21.40 -4.32 -14.62
N ASP A 54 22.20 -4.81 -15.58
CA ASP A 54 22.51 -4.09 -16.83
C ASP A 54 21.28 -3.95 -17.75
N ARG A 55 20.15 -4.60 -17.41
CA ARG A 55 18.89 -4.58 -18.16
C ARG A 55 17.75 -4.06 -17.29
N THR A 56 16.88 -3.25 -17.89
CA THR A 56 15.62 -2.83 -17.26
C THR A 56 14.75 -4.06 -16.98
N PRO A 57 14.44 -4.37 -15.70
CA PRO A 57 13.72 -5.59 -15.37
C PRO A 57 12.23 -5.45 -15.69
N ALA A 58 11.58 -6.57 -16.04
CA ALA A 58 10.14 -6.62 -16.32
C ALA A 58 9.27 -6.32 -15.08
N TYR A 59 9.81 -6.62 -13.89
CA TYR A 59 9.18 -6.37 -12.60
C TYR A 59 10.16 -5.66 -11.68
N ILE A 60 9.63 -4.82 -10.79
CA ILE A 60 10.39 -4.16 -9.73
C ILE A 60 9.73 -4.45 -8.38
N VAL A 61 10.49 -4.30 -7.31
CA VAL A 61 9.91 -4.32 -5.96
C VAL A 61 9.28 -2.96 -5.70
N ALA A 62 8.08 -2.95 -5.12
CA ALA A 62 7.43 -1.77 -4.59
C ALA A 62 7.20 -1.93 -3.09
N LYS A 63 7.38 -0.83 -2.36
CA LYS A 63 6.97 -0.69 -0.97
C LYS A 63 5.55 -0.14 -0.94
N ILE A 64 4.67 -0.84 -0.22
CA ILE A 64 3.32 -0.37 0.08
C ILE A 64 3.28 0.00 1.55
N ARG A 65 3.02 1.28 1.84
CA ARG A 65 2.76 1.78 3.18
C ARG A 65 1.29 2.12 3.30
N LEU A 66 0.61 1.59 4.32
CA LEU A 66 -0.81 1.80 4.59
C LEU A 66 -0.97 2.35 6.01
N ALA A 67 -1.74 3.41 6.16
CA ALA A 67 -2.19 3.95 7.43
C ALA A 67 -3.72 3.88 7.50
N VAL A 68 -4.25 3.27 8.56
CA VAL A 68 -5.67 3.32 8.92
C VAL A 68 -5.82 4.32 10.05
N THR A 69 -6.69 5.32 9.86
CA THR A 69 -6.94 6.39 10.84
C THR A 69 -8.38 6.35 11.31
N TRP A 70 -8.59 6.56 12.61
CA TRP A 70 -9.93 6.64 13.20
C TRP A 70 -9.96 7.70 14.30
N SER A 71 -11.12 8.31 14.50
CA SER A 71 -11.29 9.33 15.55
C SER A 71 -11.71 8.67 16.86
N GLY A 72 -10.89 8.82 17.90
CA GLY A 72 -11.31 8.57 19.27
C GLY A 72 -11.91 9.83 19.91
N ILE A 73 -12.39 9.71 21.15
CA ILE A 73 -13.05 10.79 21.91
C ILE A 73 -12.18 12.07 22.04
N SER A 74 -10.85 11.96 21.94
CA SER A 74 -9.94 13.10 22.13
C SER A 74 -8.72 13.15 21.20
N ARG A 75 -8.50 12.15 20.35
CA ARG A 75 -7.33 12.07 19.44
C ARG A 75 -7.67 11.32 18.17
N GLN A 76 -7.09 11.76 17.05
CA GLN A 76 -6.99 10.96 15.85
C GLN A 76 -5.94 9.86 16.10
N ASN A 77 -6.37 8.61 15.99
CA ASN A 77 -5.51 7.45 16.13
C ASN A 77 -5.07 6.98 14.75
N GLU A 78 -3.90 6.34 14.69
CA GLU A 78 -3.35 5.79 13.46
C GLU A 78 -2.73 4.41 13.72
N TYR A 79 -2.96 3.50 12.79
CA TYR A 79 -2.33 2.19 12.72
C TYR A 79 -1.67 2.04 11.36
N THR A 80 -0.37 1.83 11.34
CA THR A 80 0.42 1.71 10.10
C THR A 80 0.88 0.29 9.87
N LEU A 81 0.80 -0.14 8.60
CA LEU A 81 1.33 -1.39 8.07
C LEU A 81 2.22 -1.09 6.86
N GLU A 82 3.24 -1.92 6.68
CA GLU A 82 4.11 -1.87 5.50
C GLU A 82 4.33 -3.26 4.94
N THR A 83 4.46 -3.37 3.62
CA THR A 83 4.87 -4.61 2.95
C THR A 83 5.63 -4.31 1.67
N LEU A 84 6.34 -5.33 1.16
CA LEU A 84 7.02 -5.31 -0.12
C LEU A 84 6.32 -6.27 -1.08
N THR A 85 6.18 -5.87 -2.33
CA THR A 85 5.62 -6.73 -3.37
C THR A 85 6.24 -6.47 -4.73
N TRP A 86 6.17 -7.46 -5.62
CA TRP A 86 6.61 -7.31 -7.01
C TRP A 86 5.50 -6.64 -7.83
N VAL A 87 5.84 -5.63 -8.63
CA VAL A 87 4.93 -4.92 -9.52
C VAL A 87 5.50 -4.85 -10.94
N PRO A 88 4.67 -4.80 -11.99
CA PRO A 88 5.15 -4.60 -13.35
C PRO A 88 5.96 -3.31 -13.48
N ASN A 89 7.07 -3.36 -14.21
CA ASN A 89 7.86 -2.17 -14.46
C ASN A 89 7.21 -1.30 -15.55
N VAL A 90 6.47 -0.27 -15.13
CA VAL A 90 5.76 0.66 -16.02
C VAL A 90 6.68 1.45 -16.96
N GLN A 91 7.99 1.54 -16.67
CA GLN A 91 8.96 2.18 -17.58
C GLN A 91 9.12 1.40 -18.90
N LEU A 92 8.82 0.10 -18.92
CA LEU A 92 8.81 -0.73 -20.13
C LEU A 92 7.51 -0.60 -20.94
N LEU A 93 6.43 -0.10 -20.35
CA LEU A 93 5.14 0.04 -21.03
C LEU A 93 5.05 1.31 -21.90
N HIS A 94 6.01 2.22 -21.78
CA HIS A 94 6.07 3.49 -22.51
C HIS A 94 7.18 3.54 -23.57
N GLN A 95 7.79 2.40 -23.91
CA GLN A 95 8.75 2.24 -25.02
C GLN A 95 8.07 1.61 -26.24
#